data_AF-A0A1F4K9B9-F1
#
_entry.id   AF-A0A1F4K9B9-F1
#
_cell.length_a   1.000
_cell.length_b   1.000
_cell.length_c   1.000
_cell.angle_alpha   90.00
_cell.angle_beta   90.00
_cell.angle_gamma   90.00
#
_symmetry.space_group_name_H-M   'P 1'
#
loop_
_entity.id
_entity.type
_entity.pdbx_description
1 polymer ?
#
loop_
_entity_poly.entity_id
_entity_poly.type
_entity_poly.pdbx_seq_one_letter_code
_entity_poly.pdbx_strand_id
1 'polypeptide(L)'
;MPEPPHTFPARGPPPWDDGGAQVAQFVQDDQARAILGQMWLNFLSVLFLVRAAPFTDRMWTMGLPIALAWLPAMAAAQLPVIDAHSQFDHTISPQHLVKTLREADVQRVLLATRGRAELQTLTGLARQHPGCVVPMVRSKSNAYTQGTKGYYRQLEEQLAEPEFKAMAELILTHNQKGNRADEVYLPAAAPQVQAAVGAAKARQWPVVLHYEFRWIAQELGAAELQAKLAELRSVLRSLAPLPVGLTHVAQLDAVQARALLQEHPNLFLLLSHANSLINDGSKQPWTNVVESGVIGAEWVALMQQYPRQFVLALDNVFPEHWSSLYAQQVALWRQALGALGPELARAIAHDNAVRIYRLEPAAQGCSGSVN
;
A
#
# COMPACT_ATOMS: atom_id res chain seq x y z
N MET A 1 -28.85 32.82 10.75
CA MET A 1 -29.10 31.42 11.14
C MET A 1 -28.38 30.55 10.13
N PRO A 2 -27.54 29.58 10.53
CA PRO A 2 -26.93 28.67 9.56
C PRO A 2 -27.93 27.55 9.21
N GLU A 3 -27.99 27.21 7.92
CA GLU A 3 -28.83 26.11 7.40
C GLU A 3 -28.40 24.75 7.96
N PRO A 4 -29.34 23.80 8.13
CA PRO A 4 -29.02 22.45 8.60
C PRO A 4 -28.33 21.61 7.51
N PRO A 5 -27.50 20.63 7.89
CA PRO A 5 -26.80 19.76 6.93
C PRO A 5 -27.78 18.84 6.20
N HIS A 6 -27.54 18.66 4.90
CA HIS A 6 -28.28 17.75 4.02
C HIS A 6 -28.19 16.29 4.52
N THR A 7 -29.32 15.70 4.88
CA THR A 7 -29.47 14.26 5.12
C THR A 7 -29.89 13.57 3.81
N PHE A 8 -29.08 12.64 3.31
CA PHE A 8 -29.43 11.80 2.15
C PHE A 8 -30.40 10.66 2.54
N PRO A 9 -31.33 10.26 1.66
CA PRO A 9 -32.22 9.14 1.92
C PRO A 9 -31.51 7.78 1.74
N ALA A 10 -31.75 6.87 2.68
CA ALA A 10 -31.24 5.50 2.65
C ALA A 10 -31.83 4.72 1.45
N ARG A 11 -30.97 4.13 0.61
CA ARG A 11 -31.40 3.15 -0.41
C ARG A 11 -31.26 1.74 0.15
N GLY A 12 -32.32 0.94 0.03
CA GLY A 12 -32.34 -0.47 0.43
C GLY A 12 -31.42 -1.35 -0.43
N PRO A 13 -31.00 -2.53 0.07
CA PRO A 13 -30.04 -3.38 -0.61
C PRO A 13 -30.67 -4.16 -1.78
N PRO A 14 -29.97 -4.30 -2.93
CA PRO A 14 -30.35 -5.24 -3.98
C PRO A 14 -29.86 -6.67 -3.67
N PRO A 15 -30.48 -7.71 -4.26
CA PRO A 15 -30.11 -9.11 -4.05
C PRO A 15 -28.83 -9.47 -4.82
N TRP A 16 -27.93 -10.24 -4.21
CA TRP A 16 -26.75 -10.83 -4.86
C TRP A 16 -26.84 -12.36 -4.82
N ASP A 17 -26.41 -12.95 -5.94
CA ASP A 17 -26.38 -14.39 -6.25
C ASP A 17 -24.91 -14.90 -6.22
N ASP A 18 -24.70 -16.14 -5.78
CA ASP A 18 -23.42 -16.70 -5.28
C ASP A 18 -22.44 -17.18 -6.39
N GLY A 19 -22.08 -16.33 -7.35
CA GLY A 19 -21.25 -16.70 -8.51
C GLY A 19 -19.72 -16.75 -8.31
N GLY A 20 -19.19 -16.44 -7.10
CA GLY A 20 -17.76 -16.15 -6.90
C GLY A 20 -16.79 -17.34 -6.97
N ALA A 21 -17.27 -18.57 -6.84
CA ALA A 21 -16.39 -19.74 -6.72
C ALA A 21 -15.87 -20.29 -8.07
N GLN A 22 -16.59 -20.08 -9.18
CA GLN A 22 -16.21 -20.68 -10.47
C GLN A 22 -15.20 -19.84 -11.27
N VAL A 23 -15.15 -18.52 -11.06
CA VAL A 23 -14.24 -17.62 -11.78
C VAL A 23 -12.79 -17.77 -11.31
N ALA A 24 -12.58 -18.03 -10.02
CA ALA A 24 -11.24 -18.21 -9.44
C ALA A 24 -10.49 -19.43 -9.99
N GLN A 25 -11.23 -20.50 -10.36
CA GLN A 25 -10.64 -21.75 -10.84
C GLN A 25 -10.27 -21.67 -12.33
N PHE A 26 -11.01 -20.89 -13.13
CA PHE A 26 -10.76 -20.72 -14.56
C PHE A 26 -9.53 -19.83 -14.85
N VAL A 27 -9.31 -18.79 -14.03
CA VAL A 27 -8.17 -17.86 -14.19
C VAL A 27 -6.82 -18.51 -13.79
N GLN A 28 -6.83 -19.46 -12.85
CA GLN A 28 -5.62 -20.16 -12.42
C GLN A 28 -5.04 -21.08 -13.50
N ASP A 29 -5.89 -21.76 -14.28
CA ASP A 29 -5.45 -22.70 -15.31
C ASP A 29 -4.89 -22.02 -16.56
N ASP A 30 -5.45 -20.87 -16.98
CA ASP A 30 -4.99 -20.16 -18.18
C ASP A 30 -3.68 -19.38 -17.94
N GLN A 31 -3.46 -18.82 -16.74
CA GLN A 31 -2.19 -18.18 -16.42
C GLN A 31 -1.05 -19.18 -16.22
N ALA A 32 -1.31 -20.35 -15.63
CA ALA A 32 -0.32 -21.42 -15.53
C ALA A 32 0.12 -21.94 -16.91
N ARG A 33 -0.82 -22.03 -17.86
CA ARG A 33 -0.54 -22.39 -19.26
C ARG A 33 0.24 -21.32 -20.01
N ALA A 34 -0.05 -20.03 -19.78
CA ALA A 34 0.69 -18.93 -20.38
C ALA A 34 2.16 -18.88 -19.90
N ILE A 35 2.40 -19.10 -18.60
CA ILE A 35 3.75 -19.13 -18.02
C ILE A 35 4.55 -20.34 -18.55
N LEU A 36 3.94 -21.53 -18.58
CA LEU A 36 4.58 -22.73 -19.13
C LEU A 36 4.85 -22.62 -20.64
N GLY A 37 3.94 -21.99 -21.40
CA GLY A 37 4.11 -21.72 -22.83
C GLY A 37 5.27 -20.76 -23.12
N GLN A 38 5.42 -19.70 -22.32
CA GLN A 38 6.53 -18.76 -22.47
C GLN A 38 7.88 -19.38 -22.09
N MET A 39 7.91 -20.27 -21.08
CA MET A 39 9.12 -21.02 -20.73
C MET A 39 9.54 -22.01 -21.83
N TRP A 40 8.58 -22.66 -22.51
CA TRP A 40 8.86 -23.56 -23.63
C TRP A 40 9.39 -22.82 -24.88
N LEU A 41 8.84 -21.65 -25.21
CA LEU A 41 9.32 -20.82 -26.32
C LEU A 41 10.74 -20.27 -26.09
N ASN A 42 11.06 -19.90 -24.84
CA ASN A 42 12.40 -19.48 -24.47
C ASN A 42 13.41 -20.65 -24.52
N PHE A 43 12.99 -21.87 -24.15
CA PHE A 43 13.84 -23.06 -24.22
C PHE A 43 14.15 -23.49 -25.67
N LEU A 44 13.17 -23.38 -26.58
CA LEU A 44 13.35 -23.68 -28.00
C LEU A 44 14.21 -22.64 -28.74
N SER A 45 14.13 -21.37 -28.33
CA SER A 45 14.95 -20.29 -28.92
C SER A 45 16.44 -20.43 -28.60
N VAL A 46 16.79 -21.00 -27.44
CA VAL A 46 18.17 -21.32 -27.05
C VAL A 46 18.70 -22.55 -27.79
N LEU A 47 17.85 -23.55 -28.12
CA LEU A 47 18.25 -24.70 -28.92
C LEU A 47 18.48 -24.37 -30.40
N PHE A 48 17.80 -23.37 -30.96
CA PHE A 48 17.94 -23.00 -32.38
C PHE A 48 19.19 -22.16 -32.70
N LEU A 49 19.86 -21.57 -31.70
CA LEU A 49 21.10 -20.83 -31.93
C LEU A 49 22.36 -21.71 -32.00
N VAL A 50 22.27 -23.03 -31.74
CA VAL A 50 23.43 -23.93 -31.69
C VAL A 50 23.57 -24.80 -32.96
N ARG A 51 22.72 -24.63 -33.99
CA ARG A 51 22.75 -25.53 -35.16
C ARG A 51 22.67 -24.83 -36.51
N ALA A 52 23.64 -23.98 -36.81
CA ALA A 52 24.04 -23.65 -38.18
C ALA A 52 25.40 -22.93 -38.22
N ALA A 53 26.51 -23.68 -38.19
CA ALA A 53 27.80 -23.17 -38.65
C ALA A 53 28.63 -24.33 -39.24
N PRO A 54 29.05 -24.26 -40.52
CA PRO A 54 29.99 -25.24 -41.08
C PRO A 54 31.40 -25.00 -40.53
N PHE A 55 32.02 -26.12 -40.17
CA PHE A 55 33.39 -26.23 -39.67
C PHE A 55 34.39 -25.72 -40.72
N THR A 56 35.04 -24.58 -40.47
CA THR A 56 36.30 -24.25 -41.13
C THR A 56 37.27 -23.67 -40.11
N ASP A 57 38.47 -24.24 -40.10
CA ASP A 57 39.56 -23.91 -39.20
C ASP A 57 40.00 -22.46 -39.35
N ARG A 58 39.73 -21.65 -38.34
CA ARG A 58 40.53 -20.47 -37.97
C ARG A 58 40.24 -20.12 -36.51
N MET A 59 41.14 -20.55 -35.64
CA MET A 59 41.37 -19.89 -34.35
C MET A 59 41.61 -18.41 -34.61
N TRP A 60 41.02 -17.55 -33.77
CA TRP A 60 41.51 -16.28 -33.23
C TRP A 60 40.31 -15.38 -32.90
N THR A 61 40.13 -15.13 -31.60
CA THR A 61 39.41 -14.00 -30.98
C THR A 61 37.95 -13.76 -31.37
N MET A 62 37.02 -14.42 -30.69
CA MET A 62 35.75 -13.81 -30.28
C MET A 62 35.36 -14.33 -28.90
N GLY A 63 35.66 -13.54 -27.87
CA GLY A 63 35.05 -13.72 -26.55
C GLY A 63 33.55 -13.45 -26.67
N LEU A 64 32.73 -14.45 -26.36
CA LEU A 64 31.30 -14.29 -26.23
C LEU A 64 30.95 -13.93 -24.78
N PRO A 65 30.38 -12.75 -24.50
CA PRO A 65 29.75 -12.47 -23.22
C PRO A 65 28.33 -13.03 -23.23
N ILE A 66 28.16 -14.36 -23.16
CA ILE A 66 26.85 -14.95 -22.81
C ILE A 66 26.78 -15.02 -21.28
N ALA A 67 26.55 -13.87 -20.64
CA ALA A 67 26.29 -13.85 -19.19
C ALA A 67 25.44 -12.65 -18.73
N LEU A 68 24.73 -11.95 -19.62
CA LEU A 68 24.03 -10.70 -19.24
C LEU A 68 22.50 -10.75 -19.28
N ALA A 69 21.88 -11.83 -19.77
CA ALA A 69 20.42 -11.93 -19.81
C ALA A 69 19.78 -12.49 -18.51
N TRP A 70 20.58 -13.00 -17.57
CA TRP A 70 20.09 -13.63 -16.32
C TRP A 70 20.20 -12.75 -15.07
N LEU A 71 20.80 -11.56 -15.20
CA LEU A 71 20.99 -10.63 -14.08
C LEU A 71 19.72 -9.94 -13.53
N PRO A 72 18.66 -9.60 -14.32
CA PRO A 72 17.52 -8.88 -13.75
C PRO A 72 16.66 -9.75 -12.82
N ALA A 73 16.60 -11.07 -13.03
CA ALA A 73 15.79 -11.97 -12.21
C ALA A 73 16.37 -12.19 -10.80
N MET A 74 17.69 -12.23 -10.63
CA MET A 74 18.31 -12.34 -9.30
C MET A 74 18.24 -11.04 -8.50
N ALA A 75 18.26 -9.87 -9.16
CA ALA A 75 18.16 -8.57 -8.49
C ALA A 75 16.78 -8.34 -7.86
N ALA A 76 15.69 -8.79 -8.51
CA ALA A 76 14.33 -8.66 -7.98
C ALA A 76 14.08 -9.50 -6.72
N ALA A 77 14.75 -10.65 -6.57
CA ALA A 77 14.62 -11.54 -5.42
C ALA A 77 15.32 -11.02 -4.14
N GLN A 78 16.14 -9.96 -4.24
CA GLN A 78 16.87 -9.37 -3.10
C GLN A 78 16.34 -7.99 -2.68
N LEU A 79 15.26 -7.49 -3.30
CA LEU A 79 14.69 -6.19 -2.96
C LEU A 79 14.08 -6.25 -1.55
N PRO A 80 14.64 -5.54 -0.55
CA PRO A 80 14.04 -5.48 0.77
C PRO A 80 12.69 -4.77 0.69
N VAL A 81 11.69 -5.32 1.38
CA VAL A 81 10.33 -4.79 1.39
C VAL A 81 9.90 -4.45 2.81
N ILE A 82 9.36 -3.24 2.97
CA ILE A 82 8.56 -2.84 4.13
C ILE A 82 7.13 -2.62 3.63
N ASP A 83 6.17 -3.30 4.26
CA ASP A 83 4.75 -2.98 4.07
C ASP A 83 4.41 -1.78 4.97
N ALA A 84 4.40 -0.58 4.40
CA ALA A 84 4.32 0.65 5.19
C ALA A 84 2.93 1.02 5.69
N HIS A 85 1.89 0.25 5.33
CA HIS A 85 0.55 0.48 5.84
C HIS A 85 -0.33 -0.74 5.63
N SER A 86 -0.67 -1.45 6.71
CA SER A 86 -1.63 -2.56 6.73
C SER A 86 -2.42 -2.57 8.03
N GLN A 87 -3.48 -3.36 8.06
CA GLN A 87 -4.42 -3.48 9.18
C GLN A 87 -4.76 -4.94 9.47
N PHE A 88 -5.14 -5.24 10.71
CA PHE A 88 -5.70 -6.55 11.05
C PHE A 88 -6.86 -6.42 12.03
N ASP A 89 -7.77 -7.40 11.98
CA ASP A 89 -8.83 -7.56 12.98
C ASP A 89 -8.68 -8.89 13.74
N HIS A 90 -9.54 -9.08 14.73
CA HIS A 90 -9.62 -10.26 15.59
C HIS A 90 -9.76 -11.62 14.89
N THR A 91 -10.09 -11.67 13.59
CA THR A 91 -10.20 -12.92 12.84
C THR A 91 -8.86 -13.39 12.26
N ILE A 92 -7.84 -12.54 12.30
CA ILE A 92 -6.49 -12.87 11.86
C ILE A 92 -5.65 -13.18 13.10
N SER A 93 -5.14 -14.41 13.20
CA SER A 93 -4.27 -14.75 14.34
C SER A 93 -2.92 -14.02 14.22
N PRO A 94 -2.35 -13.50 15.31
CA PRO A 94 -1.06 -12.83 15.26
C PRO A 94 0.07 -13.72 14.74
N GLN A 95 0.02 -15.04 15.04
CA GLN A 95 0.97 -16.02 14.54
C GLN A 95 0.88 -16.19 13.02
N HIS A 96 -0.34 -16.24 12.48
CA HIS A 96 -0.56 -16.31 11.03
C HIS A 96 -0.03 -15.06 10.35
N LEU A 97 -0.29 -13.87 10.91
CA LEU A 97 0.22 -12.60 10.38
C LEU A 97 1.75 -12.61 10.26
N VAL A 98 2.47 -12.99 11.32
CA VAL A 98 3.94 -13.04 11.31
C VAL A 98 4.46 -14.12 10.37
N LYS A 99 3.79 -15.27 10.31
CA LYS A 99 4.11 -16.34 9.35
C LYS A 99 3.99 -15.85 7.91
N THR A 100 2.89 -15.18 7.56
CA THR A 100 2.67 -14.62 6.22
C THR A 100 3.76 -13.61 5.84
N LEU A 101 4.16 -12.72 6.75
CA LEU A 101 5.25 -11.77 6.52
C LEU A 101 6.58 -12.47 6.22
N ARG A 102 6.90 -13.52 6.98
CA ARG A 102 8.12 -14.33 6.79
C ARG A 102 8.12 -15.08 5.47
N GLU A 103 7.02 -15.75 5.15
CA GLU A 103 6.88 -16.50 3.90
C GLU A 103 6.96 -15.61 2.67
N ALA A 104 6.53 -14.35 2.78
CA ALA A 104 6.67 -13.34 1.74
C ALA A 104 8.03 -12.59 1.76
N ASP A 105 8.93 -12.89 2.69
CA ASP A 105 10.20 -12.19 2.91
C ASP A 105 10.02 -10.66 3.07
N VAL A 106 8.99 -10.24 3.80
CA VAL A 106 8.77 -8.83 4.16
C VAL A 106 9.51 -8.55 5.45
N GLN A 107 10.35 -7.52 5.47
CA GLN A 107 11.22 -7.24 6.62
C GLN A 107 10.46 -6.65 7.79
N ARG A 108 9.43 -5.85 7.50
CA ARG A 108 8.66 -5.11 8.49
C ARG A 108 7.29 -4.73 7.95
N VAL A 109 6.31 -4.66 8.84
CA VAL A 109 4.99 -4.10 8.58
C VAL A 109 4.70 -2.97 9.56
N LEU A 110 4.13 -1.90 9.04
CA LEU A 110 3.50 -0.85 9.83
C LEU A 110 2.01 -1.18 9.93
N LEU A 111 1.55 -1.42 11.16
CA LEU A 111 0.31 -2.14 11.41
C LEU A 111 -0.61 -1.37 12.36
N ALA A 112 -1.86 -1.20 11.96
CA ALA A 112 -2.93 -0.71 12.83
C ALA A 112 -3.95 -1.83 13.12
N THR A 113 -4.66 -1.71 14.24
CA THR A 113 -5.82 -2.58 14.49
C THR A 113 -7.05 -2.06 13.76
N ARG A 114 -8.03 -2.94 13.50
CA ARG A 114 -9.40 -2.55 13.11
C ARG A 114 -10.44 -3.50 13.72
N GLY A 115 -11.71 -3.14 13.57
CA GLY A 115 -12.82 -3.93 14.08
C GLY A 115 -12.70 -4.19 15.59
N ARG A 116 -12.80 -5.46 15.99
CA ARG A 116 -12.69 -5.92 17.39
C ARG A 116 -11.28 -6.31 17.82
N ALA A 117 -10.24 -6.07 17.00
CA ALA A 117 -8.87 -6.33 17.45
C ALA A 117 -8.52 -5.39 18.62
N GLU A 118 -7.96 -5.98 19.67
CA GLU A 118 -7.55 -5.30 20.89
C GLU A 118 -6.19 -4.61 20.69
N LEU A 119 -6.03 -3.48 21.37
CA LEU A 119 -4.78 -2.71 21.39
C LEU A 119 -3.60 -3.57 21.90
N GLN A 120 -3.85 -4.33 22.97
CA GLN A 120 -2.86 -5.16 23.65
C GLN A 120 -2.33 -6.28 22.75
N THR A 121 -3.15 -6.76 21.82
CA THR A 121 -2.70 -7.74 20.82
C THR A 121 -1.64 -7.14 19.91
N LEU A 122 -1.83 -5.91 19.42
CA LEU A 122 -0.87 -5.24 18.55
C LEU A 122 0.41 -4.86 19.32
N THR A 123 0.29 -4.27 20.52
CA THR A 123 1.49 -3.88 21.29
C THR A 123 2.25 -5.10 21.80
N GLY A 124 1.55 -6.17 22.20
CA GLY A 124 2.15 -7.46 22.52
C GLY A 124 2.92 -8.05 21.33
N LEU A 125 2.33 -8.01 20.13
CA LEU A 125 2.99 -8.48 18.91
C LEU A 125 4.25 -7.67 18.58
N ALA A 126 4.19 -6.34 18.71
CA ALA A 126 5.34 -5.46 18.51
C ALA A 126 6.46 -5.71 19.53
N ARG A 127 6.12 -5.99 20.80
CA ARG A 127 7.11 -6.36 21.83
C ARG A 127 7.76 -7.71 21.55
N GLN A 128 6.99 -8.67 21.04
CA GLN A 128 7.50 -10.00 20.67
C GLN A 128 8.33 -9.98 19.39
N HIS A 129 8.03 -9.06 18.46
CA HIS A 129 8.72 -8.94 17.18
C HIS A 129 9.09 -7.47 16.84
N PRO A 130 9.95 -6.81 17.63
CA PRO A 130 10.23 -5.37 17.52
C PRO A 130 10.93 -4.98 16.22
N GLY A 131 11.58 -5.94 15.54
CA GLY A 131 12.17 -5.74 14.22
C GLY A 131 11.18 -5.89 13.06
N CYS A 132 9.99 -6.45 13.31
CA CYS A 132 9.02 -6.90 12.30
C CYS A 132 7.70 -6.12 12.32
N VAL A 133 7.18 -5.78 13.50
CA VAL A 133 5.88 -5.12 13.64
C VAL A 133 6.05 -3.74 14.27
N VAL A 134 5.57 -2.72 13.57
CA VAL A 134 5.56 -1.33 14.04
C VAL A 134 4.12 -0.84 14.20
N PRO A 135 3.64 -0.61 15.43
CA PRO A 135 2.30 -0.12 15.67
C PRO A 135 2.04 1.29 15.14
N MET A 136 0.85 1.48 14.55
CA MET A 136 0.30 2.78 14.16
C MET A 136 -1.05 3.03 14.79
N VAL A 137 -1.30 4.29 15.20
CA VAL A 137 -2.48 4.66 15.97
C VAL A 137 -3.71 4.51 15.07
N ARG A 138 -4.61 3.61 15.47
CA ARG A 138 -5.91 3.43 14.86
C ARG A 138 -6.82 4.60 15.18
N SER A 139 -7.35 5.22 14.14
CA SER A 139 -8.52 6.10 14.18
C SER A 139 -9.79 5.41 13.71
N LYS A 140 -9.68 4.45 12.78
CA LYS A 140 -10.83 3.79 12.12
C LYS A 140 -11.78 3.11 13.10
N SER A 141 -12.90 3.77 13.39
CA SER A 141 -13.98 3.26 14.25
C SER A 141 -15.26 4.06 14.05
N ASN A 142 -16.41 3.49 14.44
CA ASN A 142 -17.67 4.24 14.45
C ASN A 142 -17.58 5.44 15.40
N ALA A 143 -16.84 5.32 16.50
CA ALA A 143 -16.61 6.40 17.44
C ALA A 143 -15.85 7.58 16.80
N TYR A 144 -14.88 7.31 15.92
CA TYR A 144 -14.19 8.34 15.17
C TYR A 144 -15.11 9.00 14.14
N THR A 145 -15.81 8.20 13.33
CA THR A 145 -16.73 8.73 12.30
C THR A 145 -17.80 9.64 12.93
N GLN A 146 -18.30 9.26 14.10
CA GLN A 146 -19.33 10.01 14.84
C GLN A 146 -18.76 11.07 15.81
N GLY A 147 -17.43 11.16 15.97
CA GLY A 147 -16.78 12.11 16.87
C GLY A 147 -17.15 11.93 18.36
N THR A 148 -17.42 10.70 18.81
CA THR A 148 -17.88 10.44 20.18
C THR A 148 -16.72 10.37 21.19
N LYS A 149 -17.03 10.48 22.48
CA LYS A 149 -16.04 10.34 23.59
C LYS A 149 -15.23 9.04 23.52
N GLY A 150 -15.79 7.98 22.94
CA GLY A 150 -15.10 6.69 22.79
C GLY A 150 -13.84 6.79 21.93
N TYR A 151 -13.84 7.66 20.91
CA TYR A 151 -12.67 7.86 20.07
C TYR A 151 -11.53 8.54 20.84
N TYR A 152 -11.83 9.61 21.58
CA TYR A 152 -10.81 10.34 22.33
C TYR A 152 -10.17 9.47 23.40
N ARG A 153 -10.96 8.64 24.09
CA ARG A 153 -10.43 7.64 25.02
C ARG A 153 -9.49 6.65 24.32
N GLN A 154 -9.91 6.08 23.19
CA GLN A 154 -9.09 5.18 22.39
C GLN A 154 -7.81 5.85 21.89
N LEU A 155 -7.86 7.13 21.53
CA LEU A 155 -6.70 7.91 21.12
C LEU A 155 -5.73 8.08 22.30
N GLU A 156 -6.22 8.50 23.47
CA GLU A 156 -5.41 8.65 24.69
C GLU A 156 -4.73 7.32 25.10
N GLU A 157 -5.47 6.21 25.09
CA GLU A 157 -4.95 4.88 25.39
C GLU A 157 -3.81 4.48 24.45
N GLN A 158 -3.96 4.71 23.15
CA GLN A 158 -2.91 4.41 22.17
C GLN A 158 -1.69 5.34 22.29
N LEU A 159 -1.91 6.61 22.63
CA LEU A 159 -0.82 7.57 22.83
C LEU A 159 0.00 7.25 24.10
N ALA A 160 -0.59 6.57 25.09
CA ALA A 160 0.14 6.15 26.29
C ALA A 160 1.16 5.03 26.00
N GLU A 161 0.99 4.28 24.91
CA GLU A 161 1.86 3.17 24.53
C GLU A 161 3.12 3.67 23.77
N PRO A 162 4.34 3.35 24.22
CA PRO A 162 5.58 3.84 23.61
C PRO A 162 5.91 3.22 22.24
N GLU A 163 5.28 2.09 21.89
CA GLU A 163 5.55 1.34 20.66
C GLU A 163 5.05 2.05 19.40
N PHE A 164 4.05 2.94 19.51
CA PHE A 164 3.44 3.61 18.38
C PHE A 164 4.39 4.61 17.71
N LYS A 165 4.35 4.68 16.38
CA LYS A 165 5.26 5.53 15.59
C LYS A 165 4.57 6.45 14.58
N ALA A 166 3.26 6.31 14.37
CA ALA A 166 2.52 7.08 13.38
C ALA A 166 1.05 7.21 13.74
N MET A 167 0.41 8.22 13.16
CA MET A 167 -1.05 8.37 13.15
C MET A 167 -1.61 7.80 11.85
N ALA A 168 -2.35 6.68 11.87
CA ALA A 168 -2.82 6.05 10.63
C ALA A 168 -4.05 5.11 10.79
N GLU A 169 -5.09 5.17 9.97
CA GLU A 169 -5.39 6.14 8.90
C GLU A 169 -6.46 7.15 9.36
N LEU A 170 -6.22 8.45 9.17
CA LEU A 170 -7.28 9.43 9.32
C LEU A 170 -8.18 9.37 8.09
N ILE A 171 -9.37 8.80 8.24
CA ILE A 171 -10.35 8.73 7.17
C ILE A 171 -11.09 10.06 7.08
N LEU A 172 -10.92 10.76 5.96
CA LEU A 172 -11.64 12.00 5.69
C LEU A 172 -12.67 11.80 4.59
N THR A 173 -12.32 11.08 3.53
CA THR A 173 -13.27 10.68 2.50
C THR A 173 -13.07 9.21 2.13
N HIS A 174 -14.15 8.45 2.13
CA HIS A 174 -14.14 7.01 1.87
C HIS A 174 -15.52 6.56 1.37
N ASN A 175 -15.56 5.88 0.22
CA ASN A 175 -16.76 5.31 -0.37
C ASN A 175 -17.19 4.04 0.35
N GLN A 176 -18.49 3.82 0.42
CA GLN A 176 -19.04 2.59 0.97
C GLN A 176 -18.57 1.35 0.18
N LYS A 177 -18.19 0.29 0.90
CA LYS A 177 -17.75 -1.00 0.35
C LYS A 177 -18.74 -2.08 0.74
N GLY A 178 -19.95 -2.01 0.17
CA GLY A 178 -21.07 -2.88 0.53
C GLY A 178 -21.40 -2.77 2.03
N ASN A 179 -21.49 -3.90 2.72
CA ASN A 179 -21.65 -3.96 4.18
C ASN A 179 -20.31 -4.09 4.95
N ARG A 180 -19.16 -4.01 4.27
CA ARG A 180 -17.84 -4.24 4.87
C ARG A 180 -17.19 -2.96 5.43
N ALA A 181 -17.53 -1.80 4.86
CA ALA A 181 -17.06 -0.51 5.33
C ALA A 181 -18.04 0.60 4.92
N ASP A 182 -18.29 1.53 5.84
CA ASP A 182 -19.22 2.64 5.66
C ASP A 182 -18.64 3.77 4.79
N GLU A 183 -19.52 4.59 4.23
CA GLU A 183 -19.14 5.87 3.66
C GLU A 183 -18.69 6.82 4.79
N VAL A 184 -17.61 7.57 4.56
CA VAL A 184 -17.13 8.62 5.46
C VAL A 184 -16.93 9.89 4.68
N TYR A 185 -17.47 10.99 5.18
CA TYR A 185 -17.25 12.33 4.65
C TYR A 185 -17.06 13.31 5.81
N LEU A 186 -15.80 13.55 6.21
CA LEU A 186 -15.44 14.41 7.33
C LEU A 186 -14.67 15.65 6.85
N PRO A 187 -14.97 16.85 7.37
CA PRO A 187 -14.11 18.00 7.17
C PRO A 187 -12.82 17.84 7.98
N ALA A 188 -11.70 18.32 7.46
CA ALA A 188 -10.44 18.30 8.19
C ALA A 188 -10.50 19.08 9.50
N ALA A 189 -11.40 20.07 9.60
CA ALA A 189 -11.65 20.86 10.81
C ALA A 189 -12.46 20.11 11.89
N ALA A 190 -12.95 18.90 11.62
CA ALA A 190 -13.72 18.13 12.60
C ALA A 190 -12.87 17.91 13.89
N PRO A 191 -13.45 18.06 15.09
CA PRO A 191 -12.70 17.98 16.34
C PRO A 191 -11.87 16.71 16.51
N GLN A 192 -12.39 15.56 16.07
CA GLN A 192 -11.70 14.27 16.13
C GLN A 192 -10.47 14.21 15.19
N VAL A 193 -10.53 14.88 14.04
CA VAL A 193 -9.42 14.99 13.10
C VAL A 193 -8.36 15.91 13.68
N GLN A 194 -8.78 17.07 14.20
CA GLN A 194 -7.88 18.04 14.83
C GLN A 194 -7.18 17.46 16.08
N ALA A 195 -7.86 16.63 16.86
CA ALA A 195 -7.25 15.91 17.99
C ALA A 195 -6.14 14.95 17.54
N ALA A 196 -6.38 14.15 16.50
CA ALA A 196 -5.35 13.28 15.94
C ALA A 196 -4.18 14.05 15.33
N VAL A 197 -4.45 15.12 14.57
CA VAL A 197 -3.43 15.99 14.00
C VAL A 197 -2.60 16.66 15.10
N GLY A 198 -3.24 17.14 16.16
CA GLY A 198 -2.59 17.71 17.33
C GLY A 198 -1.68 16.69 18.03
N ALA A 199 -2.16 15.46 18.21
CA ALA A 199 -1.37 14.38 18.79
C ALA A 199 -0.14 14.01 17.93
N ALA A 200 -0.32 13.91 16.61
CA ALA A 200 0.79 13.65 15.69
C ALA A 200 1.83 14.76 15.73
N LYS A 201 1.40 16.03 15.79
CA LYS A 201 2.29 17.19 15.96
C LYS A 201 3.07 17.13 17.27
N ALA A 202 2.40 16.87 18.38
CA ALA A 202 3.04 16.75 19.68
C ALA A 202 4.10 15.63 19.72
N ARG A 203 3.84 14.54 18.99
CA ARG A 203 4.75 13.38 18.89
C ARG A 203 5.79 13.48 17.77
N GLN A 204 5.70 14.49 16.91
CA GLN A 204 6.50 14.61 15.68
C GLN A 204 6.37 13.35 14.79
N TRP A 205 5.17 12.79 14.74
CA TRP A 205 4.86 11.58 13.99
C TRP A 205 4.38 11.88 12.57
N PRO A 206 4.68 11.00 11.60
CA PRO A 206 4.03 11.04 10.30
C PRO A 206 2.53 10.74 10.43
N VAL A 207 1.76 11.29 9.49
CA VAL A 207 0.29 11.14 9.44
C VAL A 207 -0.11 10.49 8.12
N VAL A 208 -0.92 9.43 8.16
CA VAL A 208 -1.53 8.84 6.96
C VAL A 208 -2.98 9.32 6.86
N LEU A 209 -3.30 9.97 5.74
CA LEU A 209 -4.64 10.43 5.40
C LEU A 209 -5.27 9.53 4.34
N HIS A 210 -6.57 9.32 4.46
CA HIS A 210 -7.37 8.60 3.49
C HIS A 210 -8.37 9.57 2.84
N TYR A 211 -8.11 9.83 1.57
CA TYR A 211 -8.99 10.56 0.66
C TYR A 211 -9.25 9.70 -0.58
N GLU A 212 -10.49 9.69 -1.06
CA GLU A 212 -10.88 8.99 -2.29
C GLU A 212 -11.36 10.03 -3.33
N PHE A 213 -10.44 10.71 -4.03
CA PHE A 213 -10.77 11.85 -4.90
C PHE A 213 -11.49 11.47 -6.18
N ARG A 214 -11.21 10.29 -6.74
CA ARG A 214 -11.91 9.86 -7.96
C ARG A 214 -13.37 9.55 -7.67
N TRP A 215 -13.65 8.96 -6.51
CA TRP A 215 -15.02 8.81 -6.03
C TRP A 215 -15.72 10.16 -5.85
N ILE A 216 -15.09 11.15 -5.20
CA ILE A 216 -15.67 12.51 -5.05
C ILE A 216 -16.03 13.11 -6.42
N ALA A 217 -15.12 13.02 -7.39
CA ALA A 217 -15.36 13.53 -8.74
C ALA A 217 -16.57 12.86 -9.41
N GLN A 218 -16.71 11.54 -9.25
CA GLN A 218 -17.77 10.74 -9.88
C GLN A 218 -19.13 10.96 -9.22
N GLU A 219 -19.18 11.00 -7.89
CA GLU A 219 -20.43 11.00 -7.13
C GLU A 219 -20.88 12.40 -6.68
N LEU A 220 -19.93 13.30 -6.36
CA LEU A 220 -20.21 14.62 -5.79
C LEU A 220 -19.88 15.77 -6.76
N GLY A 221 -19.14 15.48 -7.84
CA GLY A 221 -18.84 16.41 -8.91
C GLY A 221 -17.64 17.33 -8.69
N ALA A 222 -17.35 18.14 -9.70
CA ALA A 222 -16.11 18.91 -9.79
C ALA A 222 -15.95 19.97 -8.69
N ALA A 223 -17.04 20.63 -8.27
CA ALA A 223 -16.98 21.65 -7.22
C ALA A 223 -16.51 21.06 -5.88
N GLU A 224 -17.06 19.90 -5.51
CA GLU A 224 -16.70 19.22 -4.27
C GLU A 224 -15.27 18.67 -4.32
N LEU A 225 -14.86 18.13 -5.48
CA LEU A 225 -13.46 17.75 -5.71
C LEU A 225 -12.51 18.93 -5.46
N GLN A 226 -12.81 20.11 -6.01
CA GLN A 226 -11.96 21.29 -5.81
C GLN A 226 -11.92 21.74 -4.35
N ALA A 227 -13.06 21.74 -3.67
CA ALA A 227 -13.14 22.07 -2.26
C ALA A 227 -12.29 21.11 -1.41
N LYS A 228 -12.35 19.80 -1.68
CA LYS A 228 -11.56 18.80 -0.94
C LYS A 228 -10.07 18.81 -1.28
N LEU A 229 -9.69 19.09 -2.52
CA LEU A 229 -8.29 19.33 -2.86
C LEU A 229 -7.74 20.57 -2.15
N ALA A 230 -8.52 21.65 -2.05
CA ALA A 230 -8.13 22.85 -1.31
C ALA A 230 -7.97 22.58 0.19
N GLU A 231 -8.88 21.77 0.77
CA GLU A 231 -8.78 21.29 2.15
C GLU A 231 -7.48 20.48 2.36
N LEU A 232 -7.20 19.48 1.51
CA LEU A 232 -5.98 18.69 1.59
C LEU A 232 -4.72 19.58 1.55
N ARG A 233 -4.64 20.52 0.60
CA ARG A 233 -3.52 21.46 0.50
C ARG A 233 -3.34 22.28 1.78
N SER A 234 -4.44 22.68 2.42
CA SER A 234 -4.40 23.37 3.71
C SER A 234 -3.85 22.48 4.82
N VAL A 235 -4.31 21.22 4.88
CA VAL A 235 -3.82 20.23 5.84
C VAL A 235 -2.33 19.98 5.65
N LEU A 236 -1.87 19.76 4.41
CA LEU A 236 -0.46 19.51 4.08
C LEU A 236 0.44 20.67 4.52
N ARG A 237 0.03 21.92 4.26
CA ARG A 237 0.74 23.11 4.78
C ARG A 237 0.76 23.16 6.30
N SER A 238 -0.37 22.87 6.94
CA SER A 238 -0.48 22.94 8.41
C SER A 238 0.35 21.89 9.13
N LEU A 239 0.63 20.75 8.48
CA LEU A 239 1.42 19.64 9.01
C LEU A 239 2.91 19.77 8.71
N ALA A 240 3.32 20.62 7.76
CA ALA A 240 4.73 20.80 7.44
C ALA A 240 5.55 21.23 8.69
N PRO A 241 6.75 20.66 8.90
CA PRO A 241 7.48 19.75 8.01
C PRO A 241 7.20 18.25 8.23
N LEU A 242 6.18 17.87 9.00
CA LEU A 242 5.87 16.46 9.27
C LEU A 242 5.50 15.72 7.97
N PRO A 243 5.99 14.47 7.77
CA PRO A 243 5.60 13.67 6.62
C PRO A 243 4.11 13.34 6.64
N VAL A 244 3.45 13.49 5.50
CA VAL A 244 2.04 13.16 5.32
C VAL A 244 1.89 12.17 4.17
N GLY A 245 1.30 11.01 4.47
CA GLY A 245 1.04 9.95 3.51
C GLY A 245 -0.39 10.01 2.97
N LEU A 246 -0.57 9.78 1.68
CA LEU A 246 -1.89 9.51 1.09
C LEU A 246 -1.99 8.02 0.75
N THR A 247 -2.89 7.30 1.41
CA THR A 247 -3.18 5.88 1.08
C THR A 247 -3.86 5.76 -0.28
N HIS A 248 -3.58 4.69 -1.01
CA HIS A 248 -4.11 4.41 -2.35
C HIS A 248 -3.87 5.51 -3.37
N VAL A 249 -2.74 6.21 -3.22
CA VAL A 249 -2.42 7.45 -3.95
C VAL A 249 -3.58 8.46 -3.98
N ALA A 250 -4.46 8.41 -2.97
CA ALA A 250 -5.75 9.10 -2.88
C ALA A 250 -6.66 9.00 -4.13
N GLN A 251 -6.52 7.91 -4.91
CA GLN A 251 -7.16 7.72 -6.22
C GLN A 251 -6.81 8.78 -7.28
N LEU A 252 -5.70 9.50 -7.09
CA LEU A 252 -5.22 10.52 -8.02
C LEU A 252 -4.65 9.90 -9.28
N ASP A 253 -4.85 10.54 -10.43
CA ASP A 253 -4.01 10.27 -11.60
C ASP A 253 -2.59 10.87 -11.45
N ALA A 254 -1.68 10.52 -12.35
CA ALA A 254 -0.29 11.00 -12.30
C ALA A 254 -0.18 12.53 -12.45
N VAL A 255 -1.06 13.19 -13.20
CA VAL A 255 -1.04 14.64 -13.38
C VAL A 255 -1.40 15.34 -12.07
N GLN A 256 -2.45 14.87 -11.41
CA GLN A 256 -2.90 15.39 -10.11
C GLN A 256 -1.87 15.11 -9.02
N ALA A 257 -1.29 13.90 -8.99
CA ALA A 257 -0.22 13.53 -8.07
C ALA A 257 0.99 14.45 -8.23
N ARG A 258 1.44 14.69 -9.47
CA ARG A 258 2.55 15.61 -9.76
C ARG A 258 2.34 17.00 -9.19
N ALA A 259 1.16 17.57 -9.39
CA ALA A 259 0.85 18.91 -8.89
C ALA A 259 0.98 18.99 -7.36
N LEU A 260 0.43 18.01 -6.64
CA LEU A 260 0.53 17.96 -5.18
C LEU A 260 1.96 17.73 -4.69
N LEU A 261 2.72 16.83 -5.33
CA LEU A 261 4.11 16.53 -4.96
C LEU A 261 5.02 17.75 -5.16
N GLN A 262 4.80 18.52 -6.23
CA GLN A 262 5.52 19.76 -6.51
C GLN A 262 5.22 20.84 -5.47
N GLU A 263 3.96 20.97 -5.04
CA GLU A 263 3.51 21.98 -4.07
C GLU A 263 3.90 21.63 -2.61
N HIS A 264 4.03 20.34 -2.28
CA HIS A 264 4.13 19.86 -0.90
C HIS A 264 5.30 18.88 -0.70
N PRO A 265 6.49 19.34 -0.30
CA PRO A 265 7.65 18.46 -0.11
C PRO A 265 7.51 17.49 1.07
N ASN A 266 6.57 17.73 1.98
CA ASN A 266 6.25 16.81 3.08
C ASN A 266 5.23 15.72 2.71
N LEU A 267 4.66 15.77 1.51
CA LEU A 267 3.76 14.73 0.99
C LEU A 267 4.55 13.50 0.52
N PHE A 268 4.02 12.33 0.81
CA PHE A 268 4.37 11.07 0.15
C PHE A 268 3.12 10.26 -0.19
N LEU A 269 3.23 9.37 -1.17
CA LEU A 269 2.15 8.52 -1.65
C LEU A 269 2.43 7.08 -1.25
N LEU A 270 1.44 6.46 -0.61
CA LEU A 270 1.43 5.03 -0.30
C LEU A 270 0.79 4.30 -1.48
N LEU A 271 1.49 3.27 -1.98
CA LEU A 271 1.12 2.50 -3.17
C LEU A 271 0.10 1.37 -2.88
N SER A 272 -0.55 1.41 -1.72
CA SER A 272 -1.58 0.45 -1.29
C SER A 272 -2.73 0.37 -2.29
N HIS A 273 -3.23 -0.83 -2.62
CA HIS A 273 -4.26 -1.04 -3.66
C HIS A 273 -4.00 -0.33 -5.00
N ALA A 274 -2.76 0.08 -5.31
CA ALA A 274 -2.44 0.80 -6.54
C ALA A 274 -2.04 -0.14 -7.68
N ASN A 275 -2.72 -1.29 -7.80
CA ASN A 275 -2.35 -2.34 -8.74
C ASN A 275 -3.56 -3.16 -9.25
N SER A 276 -3.44 -3.69 -10.46
CA SER A 276 -4.53 -4.44 -11.12
C SER A 276 -4.93 -5.74 -10.39
N LEU A 277 -4.01 -6.41 -9.68
CA LEU A 277 -4.32 -7.64 -8.93
C LEU A 277 -5.42 -7.42 -7.87
N ILE A 278 -5.45 -6.25 -7.23
CA ILE A 278 -6.54 -5.88 -6.33
C ILE A 278 -7.71 -5.25 -7.09
N ASN A 279 -7.41 -4.38 -8.06
CA ASN A 279 -8.40 -3.47 -8.60
C ASN A 279 -9.34 -4.11 -9.62
N ASP A 280 -8.90 -5.14 -10.36
CA ASP A 280 -9.71 -5.81 -11.38
C ASP A 280 -10.95 -6.51 -10.78
N GLY A 281 -10.88 -6.90 -9.51
CA GLY A 281 -12.01 -7.46 -8.76
C GLY A 281 -12.84 -6.42 -7.98
N SER A 282 -12.49 -5.13 -8.08
CA SER A 282 -13.08 -4.07 -7.26
C SER A 282 -14.10 -3.23 -8.02
N LYS A 283 -15.13 -2.76 -7.32
CA LYS A 283 -16.06 -1.74 -7.82
C LYS A 283 -15.61 -0.31 -7.50
N GLN A 284 -14.47 -0.18 -6.83
CA GLN A 284 -13.95 1.10 -6.38
C GLN A 284 -13.10 1.72 -7.49
N PRO A 285 -13.13 3.05 -7.65
CA PRO A 285 -12.42 3.73 -8.72
C PRO A 285 -10.92 3.91 -8.39
N TRP A 286 -10.24 2.82 -8.06
CA TRP A 286 -8.84 2.81 -7.69
C TRP A 286 -7.92 3.23 -8.83
N THR A 287 -6.74 3.73 -8.48
CA THR A 287 -5.69 4.05 -9.45
C THR A 287 -4.75 2.87 -9.58
N ASN A 288 -4.54 2.39 -10.80
CA ASN A 288 -3.44 1.46 -11.07
C ASN A 288 -2.16 2.26 -11.33
N VAL A 289 -1.18 2.10 -10.44
CA VAL A 289 0.21 2.47 -10.70
C VAL A 289 0.93 1.31 -11.40
N VAL A 290 0.57 0.08 -11.02
CA VAL A 290 1.07 -1.17 -11.62
C VAL A 290 -0.06 -1.91 -12.34
N GLU A 291 0.18 -2.29 -13.57
CA GLU A 291 -0.68 -3.19 -14.34
C GLU A 291 0.15 -4.34 -14.89
N SER A 292 -0.29 -5.58 -14.66
CA SER A 292 0.42 -6.78 -15.12
C SER A 292 1.92 -6.81 -14.78
N GLY A 293 2.29 -6.26 -13.62
CA GLY A 293 3.68 -6.21 -13.13
C GLY A 293 4.55 -5.11 -13.75
N VAL A 294 3.95 -4.14 -14.45
CA VAL A 294 4.64 -3.00 -15.06
C VAL A 294 4.13 -1.69 -14.47
N ILE A 295 5.03 -0.80 -14.08
CA ILE A 295 4.68 0.55 -13.63
C ILE A 295 4.42 1.43 -14.86
N GLY A 296 3.30 2.16 -14.87
CA GLY A 296 2.97 3.10 -15.95
C GLY A 296 4.06 4.15 -16.16
N ALA A 297 4.33 4.55 -17.41
CA ALA A 297 5.47 5.40 -17.77
C ALA A 297 5.42 6.77 -17.07
N GLU A 298 4.23 7.36 -16.95
CA GLU A 298 4.00 8.59 -16.21
C GLU A 298 4.33 8.45 -14.71
N TRP A 299 4.04 7.29 -14.10
CA TRP A 299 4.40 7.01 -12.71
C TRP A 299 5.90 6.80 -12.54
N VAL A 300 6.55 6.10 -13.48
CA VAL A 300 8.02 5.97 -13.49
C VAL A 300 8.68 7.34 -13.52
N ALA A 301 8.21 8.25 -14.40
CA ALA A 301 8.75 9.60 -14.50
C ALA A 301 8.59 10.38 -13.18
N LEU A 302 7.45 10.25 -12.49
CA LEU A 302 7.24 10.88 -11.18
C LEU A 302 8.13 10.28 -10.10
N MET A 303 8.28 8.96 -10.07
CA MET A 303 9.15 8.29 -9.11
C MET A 303 10.62 8.71 -9.30
N GLN A 304 11.07 8.91 -10.54
CA GLN A 304 12.40 9.44 -10.83
C GLN A 304 12.56 10.90 -10.42
N GLN A 305 11.53 11.74 -10.65
CA GLN A 305 11.55 13.15 -10.30
C GLN A 305 11.44 13.38 -8.78
N TYR A 306 10.69 12.53 -8.08
CA TYR A 306 10.36 12.64 -6.66
C TYR A 306 10.68 11.32 -5.90
N PRO A 307 11.94 10.86 -5.92
CA PRO A 307 12.32 9.51 -5.46
C PRO A 307 12.08 9.26 -3.97
N ARG A 308 11.83 10.33 -3.21
CA ARG A 308 11.61 10.30 -1.76
C ARG A 308 10.13 10.32 -1.35
N GLN A 309 9.21 10.41 -2.31
CA GLN A 309 7.79 10.65 -2.04
C GLN A 309 6.89 9.45 -2.41
N PHE A 310 7.47 8.29 -2.67
CA PHE A 310 6.74 7.05 -2.93
C PHE A 310 7.17 5.96 -1.95
N VAL A 311 6.19 5.25 -1.39
CA VAL A 311 6.42 4.22 -0.38
C VAL A 311 5.51 3.04 -0.68
N LEU A 312 6.10 1.83 -0.71
CA LEU A 312 5.34 0.60 -0.82
C LEU A 312 4.49 0.37 0.43
N ALA A 313 3.21 0.10 0.22
CA ALA A 313 2.26 -0.37 1.21
C ALA A 313 1.24 -1.25 0.52
N LEU A 314 0.59 -2.14 1.26
CA LEU A 314 -0.38 -3.08 0.69
C LEU A 314 -1.81 -2.80 1.14
N ASP A 315 -2.00 -2.19 2.31
CA ASP A 315 -3.30 -2.00 2.97
C ASP A 315 -4.11 -3.29 3.03
N ASN A 316 -3.52 -4.30 3.64
CA ASN A 316 -4.28 -5.50 3.97
C ASN A 316 -5.29 -5.13 5.05
N VAL A 317 -6.57 -5.39 4.81
CA VAL A 317 -7.68 -4.97 5.70
C VAL A 317 -8.51 -6.18 6.11
N PHE A 318 -8.70 -7.11 5.19
CA PHE A 318 -9.57 -8.27 5.36
C PHE A 318 -8.76 -9.57 5.46
N PRO A 319 -9.32 -10.65 6.05
CA PRO A 319 -8.60 -11.91 6.23
C PRO A 319 -8.06 -12.48 4.92
N GLU A 320 -8.83 -12.34 3.84
CA GLU A 320 -8.43 -12.77 2.50
C GLU A 320 -7.14 -12.09 2.03
N HIS A 321 -6.88 -10.85 2.45
CA HIS A 321 -5.67 -10.10 2.10
C HIS A 321 -4.41 -10.69 2.77
N TRP A 322 -4.57 -11.37 3.91
CA TRP A 322 -3.49 -12.04 4.65
C TRP A 322 -3.30 -13.51 4.26
N SER A 323 -3.93 -13.93 3.16
CA SER A 323 -3.78 -15.27 2.57
C SER A 323 -2.62 -15.32 1.56
N SER A 324 -2.65 -16.26 0.60
CA SER A 324 -1.73 -16.29 -0.54
C SER A 324 -1.74 -14.98 -1.34
N LEU A 325 -2.82 -14.20 -1.29
CA LEU A 325 -2.91 -12.87 -1.88
C LEU A 325 -1.82 -11.91 -1.38
N TYR A 326 -1.40 -12.01 -0.11
CA TYR A 326 -0.33 -11.19 0.44
C TYR A 326 0.98 -11.41 -0.33
N ALA A 327 1.40 -12.66 -0.44
CA ALA A 327 2.63 -13.03 -1.14
C ALA A 327 2.58 -12.70 -2.63
N GLN A 328 1.41 -12.85 -3.27
CA GLN A 328 1.19 -12.46 -4.67
C GLN A 328 1.38 -10.96 -4.88
N GLN A 329 0.83 -10.11 -4.00
CA GLN A 329 1.03 -8.67 -4.08
C GLN A 329 2.50 -8.29 -3.88
N VAL A 330 3.19 -8.90 -2.90
CA VAL A 330 4.62 -8.66 -2.68
C VAL A 330 5.45 -9.04 -3.91
N ALA A 331 5.17 -10.19 -4.52
CA ALA A 331 5.85 -10.64 -5.73
C ALA A 331 5.60 -9.70 -6.92
N LEU A 332 4.35 -9.28 -7.11
CA LEU A 332 3.96 -8.31 -8.15
C LEU A 332 4.72 -6.98 -8.00
N TRP A 333 4.77 -6.44 -6.78
CA TRP A 333 5.49 -5.20 -6.51
C TRP A 333 7.01 -5.34 -6.64
N ARG A 334 7.59 -6.48 -6.23
CA ARG A 334 9.01 -6.76 -6.46
C ARG A 334 9.36 -6.82 -7.94
N GLN A 335 8.53 -7.48 -8.75
CA GLN A 335 8.69 -7.51 -10.20
C GLN A 335 8.64 -6.10 -10.78
N ALA A 336 7.59 -5.33 -10.44
CA ALA A 336 7.36 -4.00 -10.98
C ALA A 336 8.46 -3.01 -10.58
N LEU A 337 8.88 -3.01 -9.31
CA LEU A 337 9.96 -2.15 -8.82
C LEU A 337 11.33 -2.62 -9.31
N GLY A 338 11.54 -3.93 -9.51
CA GLY A 338 12.80 -4.48 -10.02
C GLY A 338 13.14 -4.05 -11.46
N ALA A 339 12.15 -3.57 -12.21
CA ALA A 339 12.36 -2.95 -13.52
C ALA A 339 12.88 -1.50 -13.44
N LEU A 340 12.86 -0.87 -12.25
CA LEU A 340 13.46 0.44 -12.00
C LEU A 340 14.97 0.32 -11.74
N GLY A 341 15.67 1.45 -11.75
CA GLY A 341 17.06 1.49 -11.27
C GLY A 341 17.15 1.02 -9.81
N PRO A 342 18.20 0.29 -9.41
CA PRO A 342 18.28 -0.41 -8.12
C PRO A 342 18.11 0.53 -6.91
N GLU A 343 18.66 1.74 -6.98
CA GLU A 343 18.52 2.74 -5.91
C GLU A 343 17.07 3.22 -5.75
N LEU A 344 16.37 3.48 -6.86
CA LEU A 344 14.98 3.92 -6.85
C LEU A 344 14.05 2.81 -6.37
N ALA A 345 14.25 1.58 -6.86
CA ALA A 345 13.50 0.41 -6.41
C ALA A 345 13.62 0.23 -4.89
N ARG A 346 14.85 0.28 -4.37
CA ARG A 346 15.13 0.16 -2.93
C ARG A 346 14.55 1.33 -2.12
N ALA A 347 14.62 2.55 -2.65
CA ALA A 347 14.05 3.71 -1.99
C ALA A 347 12.54 3.56 -1.77
N ILE A 348 11.81 3.11 -2.79
CA ILE A 348 10.36 2.95 -2.74
C ILE A 348 9.94 1.75 -1.89
N ALA A 349 10.62 0.61 -2.05
CA ALA A 349 10.29 -0.62 -1.34
C ALA A 349 10.68 -0.58 0.16
N HIS A 350 11.66 0.24 0.53
CA HIS A 350 12.28 0.17 1.86
C HIS A 350 12.75 1.52 2.42
N ASP A 351 13.73 2.19 1.79
CA ASP A 351 14.49 3.25 2.48
C ASP A 351 13.62 4.49 2.81
N ASN A 352 12.61 4.78 1.99
CA ASN A 352 11.67 5.86 2.28
C ASN A 352 10.83 5.59 3.53
N ALA A 353 10.35 4.35 3.72
CA ALA A 353 9.64 3.97 4.94
C ALA A 353 10.56 4.10 6.16
N VAL A 354 11.82 3.65 6.05
CA VAL A 354 12.80 3.79 7.14
C VAL A 354 12.96 5.24 7.56
N ARG A 355 13.15 6.14 6.59
CA ARG A 355 13.32 7.56 6.85
C ARG A 355 12.06 8.22 7.41
N ILE A 356 10.90 7.97 6.81
CA ILE A 356 9.63 8.65 7.15
C ILE A 356 9.21 8.28 8.57
N TYR A 357 9.28 6.99 8.90
CA TYR A 357 8.81 6.47 10.19
C TYR A 357 9.92 6.35 11.24
N ARG A 358 11.12 6.87 10.94
CA ARG A 358 12.31 6.86 11.83
C ARG A 358 12.55 5.48 12.40
N LEU A 359 12.59 4.50 11.50
CA LEU A 359 12.71 3.10 11.84
C LEU A 359 14.16 2.77 12.19
N GLU A 360 14.35 2.16 13.35
CA GLU A 360 15.66 1.64 13.73
C GLU A 360 16.08 0.49 12.81
N PRO A 361 17.39 0.33 12.54
CA PRO A 361 17.93 -0.83 11.85
C PRO A 361 17.36 -2.12 12.47
N ALA A 362 16.83 -2.99 11.62
CA ALA A 362 16.26 -4.24 12.12
C ALA A 362 17.40 -5.14 12.63
N ALA A 363 17.44 -5.43 13.93
CA ALA A 363 18.43 -6.37 14.49
C ALA A 363 18.29 -7.77 13.89
N GLN A 364 17.05 -8.19 13.54
CA GLN A 364 16.75 -9.51 12.94
C GLN A 364 15.57 -9.52 11.94
N GLY A 365 14.98 -8.37 11.58
CA GLY A 365 13.80 -8.29 10.68
C GLY A 365 12.62 -9.19 11.12
N CYS A 366 11.65 -9.42 10.23
CA CYS A 366 10.73 -10.57 10.38
C CYS A 366 11.43 -11.91 10.12
N SER A 367 12.56 -11.91 9.40
CA SER A 367 13.29 -13.06 8.88
C SER A 367 14.27 -13.73 9.86
N GLY A 368 14.33 -13.29 11.12
CA GLY A 368 15.09 -13.95 12.17
C GLY A 368 14.66 -15.42 12.35
N SER A 369 15.61 -16.34 12.31
CA SER A 369 15.41 -17.78 12.38
C SER A 369 14.60 -18.19 13.61
N VAL A 370 13.60 -19.05 13.40
CA VAL A 370 12.96 -19.82 14.46
C VAL A 370 13.99 -20.83 14.97
N ASN A 371 14.38 -20.74 16.24
CA ASN A 371 15.01 -21.86 16.94
C ASN A 371 13.95 -22.91 17.26
#